data_AF-A0A845XYF9-F1
#
_entry.id   AF-A0A845XYF9-F1
#
_cell.length_a   1.000
_cell.length_b   1.000
_cell.length_c   1.000
_cell.angle_alpha   90.00
_cell.angle_beta   90.00
_cell.angle_gamma   90.00
#
_symmetry.space_group_name_H-M   'P 1'
#
loop_
_entity.id
_entity.type
_entity.pdbx_description
1 polymer ?
#
loop_
_entity_poly.entity_id
_entity_poly.type
_entity_poly.pdbx_seq_one_letter_code
_entity_poly.pdbx_strand_id
1 'polypeptide(L)'
;MTDYRVVVLGDREFCSVDLARWLGQQNAYFCLRLKASTLIQPTDEPWQALSTLGLTPGTQVFFNSLSVTKTKGFAQGQVVGKWKRRYRGFAPDEPWFILTNLNSLDEAIKSYKKRFSIDDVLATL
;
A
#
# COMPACT_ATOMS: atom_id res chain seq x y z
N MET A 1 5.27 -0.39 30.09
CA MET A 1 4.90 -1.37 29.04
C MET A 1 5.18 -0.69 27.72
N THR A 2 6.15 -1.17 26.95
CA THR A 2 6.40 -0.60 25.62
C THR A 2 5.23 -1.00 24.74
N ASP A 3 4.48 0.01 24.30
CA ASP A 3 3.28 -0.14 23.49
C ASP A 3 3.69 -0.50 22.06
N TYR A 4 4.00 -1.78 21.83
CA TYR A 4 4.46 -2.25 20.53
C TYR A 4 3.27 -2.41 19.58
N ARG A 5 3.23 -1.56 18.56
CA ARG A 5 2.26 -1.67 17.48
C ARG A 5 2.74 -2.71 16.45
N VAL A 6 2.06 -3.85 16.37
CA VAL A 6 2.33 -4.87 15.35
C VAL A 6 1.74 -4.41 14.03
N VAL A 7 2.57 -4.35 12.98
CA VAL A 7 2.16 -3.98 11.61
C VAL A 7 2.57 -5.10 10.66
N VAL A 8 1.60 -5.69 9.98
CA VAL A 8 1.83 -6.74 8.97
C VAL A 8 2.24 -6.11 7.66
N LEU A 9 3.41 -6.48 7.13
CA LEU A 9 3.92 -6.00 5.84
C LEU A 9 3.78 -7.09 4.79
N GLY A 10 3.09 -6.83 3.68
CA GLY A 10 2.95 -7.76 2.55
C GLY A 10 3.40 -7.11 1.24
N ASP A 11 4.14 -7.86 0.41
CA ASP A 11 4.55 -7.41 -0.94
C ASP A 11 3.56 -7.88 -2.03
N ARG A 12 3.88 -7.65 -3.32
CA ARG A 12 3.03 -7.83 -4.51
C ARG A 12 2.21 -9.13 -4.59
N GLU A 13 2.64 -10.21 -3.93
CA GLU A 13 1.96 -11.51 -3.94
C GLU A 13 0.80 -11.59 -2.94
N PHE A 14 0.81 -10.72 -1.93
CA PHE A 14 -0.21 -10.64 -0.88
C PHE A 14 -1.28 -9.59 -1.18
N CYS A 15 -1.57 -9.39 -2.46
CA CYS A 15 -2.56 -8.44 -2.97
C CYS A 15 -4.02 -8.92 -2.78
N SER A 16 -4.25 -9.82 -1.81
CA SER A 16 -5.58 -10.35 -1.53
C SER A 16 -6.35 -9.39 -0.62
N VAL A 17 -7.45 -8.86 -1.14
CA VAL A 17 -8.40 -8.03 -0.39
C VAL A 17 -9.01 -8.82 0.78
N ASP A 18 -9.06 -10.15 0.68
CA ASP A 18 -9.52 -11.02 1.76
C ASP A 18 -8.54 -11.04 2.94
N LEU A 19 -7.23 -11.00 2.68
CA LEU A 19 -6.22 -10.88 3.73
C LEU A 19 -6.34 -9.52 4.44
N ALA A 20 -6.50 -8.44 3.67
CA ALA A 20 -6.71 -7.11 4.23
C ALA A 20 -7.98 -7.05 5.10
N ARG A 21 -9.08 -7.68 4.63
CA ARG A 21 -10.33 -7.78 5.39
C ARG A 21 -10.14 -8.55 6.69
N TRP A 22 -9.50 -9.71 6.61
CA TRP A 22 -9.25 -10.55 7.76
C TRP A 22 -8.36 -9.83 8.80
N LEU A 23 -7.29 -9.16 8.36
CA LEU A 23 -6.43 -8.35 9.24
C LEU A 23 -7.19 -7.21 9.91
N GLY A 24 -8.09 -6.55 9.16
CA GLY A 24 -8.99 -5.54 9.71
C GLY A 24 -9.92 -6.09 10.79
N GLN A 25 -10.48 -7.30 10.59
CA GLN A 25 -11.32 -7.97 11.60
C GLN A 25 -10.55 -8.34 12.87
N GLN A 26 -9.25 -8.65 12.75
CA GLN A 26 -8.38 -8.92 13.89
C GLN A 26 -7.88 -7.64 14.60
N ASN A 27 -8.34 -6.46 14.17
CA ASN A 27 -7.85 -5.16 14.65
C ASN A 27 -6.33 -4.99 14.51
N ALA A 28 -5.74 -5.65 13.51
CA ALA A 28 -4.31 -5.60 13.24
C ALA A 28 -3.99 -4.48 12.25
N TYR A 29 -2.83 -3.83 12.41
CA TYR A 29 -2.34 -2.86 11.42
C TYR A 29 -1.66 -3.58 10.26
N PHE A 30 -1.81 -3.05 9.05
CA PHE A 30 -1.19 -3.65 7.88
C PHE A 30 -0.76 -2.63 6.82
N CYS A 31 0.24 -3.02 6.04
CA CYS A 31 0.68 -2.36 4.81
C CYS A 31 0.88 -3.44 3.74
N LEU A 32 -0.04 -3.52 2.79
CA LEU A 32 -0.02 -4.52 1.71
C LEU A 32 0.24 -3.82 0.38
N ARG A 33 1.25 -4.25 -0.36
CA ARG A 33 1.54 -3.67 -1.68
C ARG A 33 0.53 -4.16 -2.71
N LEU A 34 -0.10 -3.19 -3.38
CA LEU A 34 -1.00 -3.44 -4.50
C LEU A 34 -0.26 -3.39 -5.83
N LYS A 35 -0.79 -4.10 -6.82
CA LYS A 35 -0.35 -3.98 -8.22
C LYS A 35 -0.91 -2.69 -8.81
N ALA A 36 -0.20 -2.08 -9.76
CA ALA A 36 -0.70 -0.88 -10.44
C ALA A 36 -2.00 -1.15 -11.24
N SER A 37 -2.22 -2.39 -11.66
CA SER A 37 -3.46 -2.84 -12.31
C SER A 37 -4.63 -3.09 -11.36
N THR A 38 -4.44 -2.95 -10.04
CA THR A 38 -5.53 -3.13 -9.07
C THR A 38 -6.60 -2.06 -9.29
N LEU A 39 -7.85 -2.50 -9.42
CA LEU A 39 -9.01 -1.62 -9.55
C LEU A 39 -9.42 -1.07 -8.19
N ILE A 40 -9.61 0.23 -8.13
CA ILE A 40 -10.16 0.95 -6.99
C ILE A 40 -11.39 1.74 -7.40
N GLN A 41 -12.25 2.01 -6.44
CA GLN A 41 -13.37 2.91 -6.58
C GLN A 41 -13.27 4.01 -5.51
N PRO A 42 -12.88 5.23 -5.90
CA PRO A 42 -13.07 6.40 -5.05
C PRO A 42 -14.55 6.66 -4.81
N THR A 43 -14.87 7.34 -3.71
CA THR A 43 -16.25 7.71 -3.38
C THR A 43 -16.87 8.48 -4.53
N ASP A 44 -18.02 8.01 -5.01
CA ASP A 44 -18.79 8.61 -6.12
C ASP A 44 -18.07 8.68 -7.48
N GLU A 45 -16.96 7.95 -7.65
CA GLU A 45 -16.25 7.83 -8.93
C GLU A 45 -16.39 6.42 -9.54
N PRO A 46 -16.23 6.28 -10.87
CA PRO A 46 -16.19 4.97 -11.50
C PRO A 46 -14.95 4.18 -11.08
N TRP A 47 -15.02 2.86 -11.25
CA TRP A 47 -13.87 1.98 -11.06
C TRP A 47 -12.73 2.36 -12.00
N GLN A 48 -11.56 2.59 -11.44
CA GLN A 48 -10.35 2.91 -12.19
C GLN A 48 -9.14 2.14 -11.65
N ALA A 49 -8.14 1.91 -12.49
CA ALA A 49 -6.92 1.23 -12.05
C ALA A 49 -6.02 2.20 -11.28
N LEU A 50 -5.24 1.71 -10.32
CA LEU A 50 -4.29 2.56 -9.61
C LEU A 50 -3.28 3.26 -10.55
N SER A 51 -2.93 2.62 -11.66
CA SER A 51 -2.08 3.19 -12.70
C SER A 51 -2.66 4.44 -13.36
N THR A 52 -3.99 4.63 -13.36
CA THR A 52 -4.64 5.80 -13.98
C THR A 52 -4.65 7.02 -13.08
N LEU A 53 -4.21 6.90 -11.82
CA LEU A 53 -4.16 8.01 -10.85
C LEU A 53 -3.08 9.06 -11.15
N GLY A 54 -2.41 8.98 -12.31
CA GLY A 54 -1.52 10.05 -12.78
C GLY A 54 -0.27 10.28 -11.93
N LEU A 55 0.16 9.29 -11.14
CA LEU A 55 1.43 9.36 -10.44
C LEU A 55 2.57 9.57 -11.44
N THR A 56 3.55 10.39 -11.07
CA THR A 56 4.75 10.65 -11.87
C THR A 56 5.99 10.53 -10.97
N PRO A 57 7.18 10.24 -11.50
CA PRO A 57 8.38 10.09 -10.70
C PRO A 57 8.63 11.29 -9.78
N GLY A 58 8.61 11.06 -8.46
CA GLY A 58 8.79 12.10 -7.44
C GLY A 58 7.50 12.53 -6.74
N THR A 59 6.34 12.07 -7.18
CA THR A 59 5.07 12.36 -6.52
C THR A 59 4.67 11.29 -5.51
N GLN A 60 3.87 11.71 -4.54
CA GLN A 60 3.22 10.86 -3.56
C GLN A 60 1.77 11.32 -3.41
N VAL A 61 0.87 10.36 -3.22
CA VAL A 61 -0.56 10.59 -3.13
C VAL A 61 -1.12 9.73 -2.00
N PHE A 62 -2.10 10.27 -1.29
CA PHE A 62 -2.77 9.57 -0.21
C PHE A 62 -4.27 9.64 -0.47
N PHE A 63 -4.88 8.49 -0.68
CA PHE A 63 -6.30 8.37 -0.91
C PHE A 63 -6.95 7.75 0.32
N ASN A 64 -7.79 8.56 0.96
CA ASN A 64 -8.59 8.11 2.08
C ASN A 64 -9.91 7.54 1.55
N SER A 65 -10.39 6.48 2.20
CA SER A 65 -11.72 5.92 1.95
C SER A 65 -11.93 5.34 0.54
N LEU A 66 -10.98 4.55 0.04
CA LEU A 66 -11.15 3.84 -1.23
C LEU A 66 -11.71 2.43 -1.02
N SER A 67 -12.63 2.03 -1.90
CA SER A 67 -12.98 0.62 -2.05
C SER A 67 -11.97 -0.05 -2.98
N VAL A 68 -11.32 -1.10 -2.51
CA VAL A 68 -10.30 -1.83 -3.29
C VAL A 68 -10.90 -3.13 -3.79
N THR A 69 -10.91 -3.30 -5.12
CA THR A 69 -11.49 -4.41 -5.90
C THR A 69 -13.01 -4.57 -5.84
N LYS A 70 -13.58 -5.22 -6.87
CA LYS A 70 -15.01 -5.54 -7.02
C LYS A 70 -15.55 -6.56 -6.00
N THR A 71 -14.73 -7.01 -5.05
CA THR A 71 -15.12 -8.01 -4.06
C THR A 71 -15.98 -7.34 -2.99
N LYS A 72 -17.30 -7.57 -3.06
CA LYS A 72 -18.30 -7.03 -2.12
C LYS A 72 -17.81 -7.16 -0.67
N GLY A 73 -17.74 -6.04 0.05
CA GLY A 73 -17.54 -5.99 1.51
C GLY A 73 -16.14 -5.63 2.01
N PHE A 74 -15.22 -5.11 1.18
CA PHE A 74 -14.01 -4.51 1.75
C PHE A 74 -14.37 -3.13 2.31
N ALA A 75 -14.31 -3.01 3.64
CA ALA A 75 -14.50 -1.76 4.33
C ALA A 75 -13.34 -0.84 3.97
N GLN A 76 -13.67 0.26 3.30
CA GLN A 76 -12.87 1.48 3.08
C GLN A 76 -11.44 1.39 3.63
N GLY A 77 -10.47 1.20 2.73
CA GLY A 77 -9.05 1.23 3.06
C GLY A 77 -8.40 2.53 2.62
N GLN A 78 -7.24 2.84 3.19
CA GLN A 78 -6.41 3.96 2.74
C GLN A 78 -5.37 3.44 1.77
N VAL A 79 -5.23 4.08 0.60
CA VAL A 79 -4.19 3.73 -0.37
C VAL A 79 -3.16 4.84 -0.45
N VAL A 80 -1.90 4.46 -0.26
CA VAL A 80 -0.74 5.31 -0.46
C VAL A 80 -0.14 5.00 -1.81
N GLY A 81 -0.02 6.01 -2.66
CA GLY A 81 0.79 5.97 -3.87
C GLY A 81 2.11 6.71 -3.67
N LYS A 82 3.23 6.11 -4.08
CA LYS A 82 4.54 6.74 -4.05
C LYS A 82 5.37 6.35 -5.26
N TRP A 83 5.85 7.33 -6.02
CA TRP A 83 6.84 7.09 -7.06
C TRP A 83 8.18 7.71 -6.66
N LYS A 84 9.23 6.89 -6.57
CA LYS A 84 10.59 7.38 -6.36
C LYS A 84 10.99 8.35 -7.49
N ARG A 85 11.54 9.50 -7.13
CA ARG A 85 12.05 10.48 -8.09
C ARG A 85 13.12 9.88 -8.99
N ARG A 86 13.24 10.40 -10.21
CA ARG A 86 14.37 10.10 -11.11
C ARG A 86 15.69 10.51 -10.45
N TYR A 87 16.67 9.63 -10.48
CA TYR A 87 18.04 9.90 -10.04
C TYR A 87 19.00 9.39 -11.10
N ARG A 88 19.90 10.24 -11.58
CA ARG A 88 20.86 9.92 -12.67
C ARG A 88 20.21 9.31 -13.93
N GLY A 89 19.01 9.79 -14.28
CA GLY A 89 18.25 9.27 -15.43
C GLY A 89 17.40 8.03 -15.16
N PHE A 90 17.59 7.35 -14.02
CA PHE A 90 16.84 6.15 -13.66
C PHE A 90 15.72 6.45 -12.66
N ALA A 91 14.51 5.97 -12.94
CA ALA A 91 13.42 5.83 -11.97
C ALA A 91 12.90 4.39 -12.05
N PRO A 92 12.25 3.89 -10.98
CA PRO A 92 11.50 2.64 -11.06
C PRO A 92 10.43 2.75 -12.14
N ASP A 93 10.23 1.68 -12.91
CA ASP A 93 9.24 1.65 -14.00
C ASP A 93 7.80 1.76 -13.48
N GLU A 94 7.58 1.43 -12.20
CA GLU A 94 6.26 1.46 -11.56
C GLU A 94 6.27 2.19 -10.22
N PRO A 95 5.21 2.96 -9.91
CA PRO A 95 4.96 3.49 -8.57
C PRO A 95 4.62 2.37 -7.59
N TRP A 96 4.82 2.64 -6.30
CA TRP A 96 4.37 1.79 -5.21
C TRP A 96 2.99 2.20 -4.78
N PHE A 97 2.07 1.24 -4.77
CA PHE A 97 0.76 1.39 -4.15
C PHE A 97 0.69 0.52 -2.92
N ILE A 98 0.27 1.08 -1.80
CA ILE A 98 0.23 0.39 -0.51
C ILE A 98 -1.16 0.59 0.06
N LEU A 99 -1.88 -0.50 0.28
CA LEU A 99 -3.12 -0.54 1.04
C LEU A 99 -2.80 -0.62 2.52
N THR A 100 -3.40 0.26 3.31
CA THR A 100 -3.17 0.32 4.74
C THR A 100 -4.41 0.81 5.49
N ASN A 101 -4.46 0.46 6.78
CA ASN A 101 -5.37 1.05 7.77
C ASN A 101 -4.65 2.01 8.73
N LEU A 102 -3.42 2.42 8.42
CA LEU A 102 -2.69 3.45 9.17
C LEU A 102 -3.24 4.84 8.88
N ASN A 103 -3.19 5.73 9.88
CA ASN A 103 -3.85 7.03 9.82
C ASN A 103 -3.06 8.12 9.07
N SER A 104 -1.85 7.80 8.57
CA SER A 104 -1.04 8.78 7.83
C SER A 104 -0.18 8.16 6.74
N LEU A 105 0.00 8.95 5.66
CA LEU A 105 0.92 8.69 4.56
C LEU A 105 2.35 8.40 5.05
N ASP A 106 2.84 9.20 5.99
CA ASP A 106 4.21 9.10 6.47
C ASP A 106 4.43 7.83 7.31
N GLU A 107 3.49 7.45 8.18
CA GLU A 107 3.55 6.18 8.92
C GLU A 107 3.51 4.97 7.99
N ALA A 108 2.64 4.98 6.98
CA ALA A 108 2.54 3.89 6.01
C ALA A 108 3.82 3.76 5.17
N ILE A 109 4.37 4.86 4.67
CA ILE A 109 5.63 4.86 3.92
C ILE A 109 6.80 4.41 4.82
N LYS A 110 6.91 4.94 6.04
CA LYS A 110 7.97 4.58 6.99
C LYS A 110 7.90 3.11 7.37
N SER A 111 6.70 2.60 7.64
CA SER A 111 6.49 1.19 7.98
C SER A 111 6.82 0.29 6.80
N TYR A 112 6.32 0.62 5.61
CA TYR A 112 6.57 -0.18 4.41
C TYR A 112 8.05 -0.19 3.98
N LYS A 113 8.79 0.91 4.20
CA LYS A 113 10.24 0.95 3.96
C LYS A 113 11.02 -0.09 4.78
N LYS A 114 10.53 -0.48 5.97
CA LYS A 114 11.17 -1.50 6.82
C LYS A 114 11.18 -2.90 6.19
N ARG A 115 10.40 -3.13 5.12
CA ARG A 115 10.45 -4.39 4.37
C ARG A 115 11.85 -4.67 3.79
N PHE A 116 12.58 -3.63 3.38
CA PHE A 116 13.96 -3.78 2.91
C PHE A 116 14.94 -4.19 4.02
N SER A 117 14.56 -4.03 5.29
CA SER A 117 15.35 -4.53 6.42
C SER A 117 15.22 -6.05 6.61
N ILE A 118 14.25 -6.70 5.94
CA ILE A 118 14.14 -8.17 5.90
C ILE A 118 15.10 -8.74 4.84
N ASP A 119 15.37 -8.00 3.76
CA ASP A 119 16.33 -8.41 2.72
C ASP A 119 17.78 -8.41 3.26
N ASP A 120 18.11 -7.57 4.24
CA ASP A 120 19.43 -7.58 4.91
C ASP A 120 19.64 -8.84 5.78
N VAL A 121 18.57 -9.39 6.35
CA VAL A 121 18.64 -10.60 7.18
C VAL A 121 18.73 -11.86 6.31
N LEU A 122 18.05 -11.89 5.16
CA LEU A 122 18.12 -12.99 4.20
C LEU A 122 19.45 -13.04 3.41
N ALA A 123 20.15 -11.92 3.27
CA ALA A 123 21.47 -11.88 2.62
C ALA A 123 22.63 -12.38 3.52
N THR A 124 22.34 -12.71 4.78
CA THR A 124 23.35 -13.13 5.77
C THR A 124 23.12 -14.57 6.29
N LEU A 125 22.30 -15.38 5.61
CA LEU A 125 22.07 -16.80 5.92
C LEU A 125 22.57 -17.71 4.80
#